data_AF-A0AA35IFC1-F1
#
_entry.id   AF-A0AA35IFC1-F1
#
_cell.length_a   1.000
_cell.length_b   1.000
_cell.length_c   1.000
_cell.angle_alpha   90.00
_cell.angle_beta   90.00
_cell.angle_gamma   90.00
#
_symmetry.space_group_name_H-M   'P 1'
#
loop_
_entity.id
_entity.type
_entity.pdbx_description
1 polymer ?
#
loop_
_entity_poly.entity_id
_entity_poly.type
_entity_poly.pdbx_seq_one_letter_code
_entity_poly.pdbx_strand_id
1 'polypeptide(L)' 'MVSTFPLWEDLFRLQPNVPFDHAFTQLSVLLGCIRHLTTEAEMENDRSAGSAARILSEMAKALIDDMKRGMSKTH' A
#
# COMPACT_ATOMS: atom_id res chain seq x y z
N MET A 1 -11.36 22.41 -10.49
CA MET A 1 -9.97 22.19 -10.90
C MET A 1 -9.58 20.80 -10.40
N VAL A 2 -9.86 19.78 -11.23
CA VAL A 2 -9.57 18.38 -10.92
C VAL A 2 -8.07 18.19 -11.15
N SER A 3 -7.29 18.36 -10.08
CA SER A 3 -5.87 18.03 -10.10
C SER A 3 -5.72 16.52 -10.12
N THR A 4 -5.78 15.95 -11.31
CA THR A 4 -4.84 14.96 -11.83
C THR A 4 -3.90 14.41 -10.74
N PHE A 5 -4.27 13.29 -10.11
CA PHE A 5 -3.36 12.36 -9.43
C PHE A 5 -3.08 11.15 -10.35
N PRO A 6 -2.24 11.24 -11.42
CA PRO A 6 -2.13 10.14 -12.38
C PRO A 6 -0.79 9.37 -12.28
N LEU A 7 -0.11 9.32 -11.13
CA LEU A 7 1.22 8.67 -11.07
C LEU A 7 1.46 7.69 -9.90
N TRP A 8 0.53 7.55 -8.95
CA TRP A 8 0.75 6.65 -7.80
C TRP A 8 0.32 5.20 -8.07
N GLU A 9 -0.67 5.00 -8.93
CA GLU A 9 -1.15 3.66 -9.35
C GLU A 9 -0.05 2.85 -10.08
N ASP A 10 0.91 3.53 -10.71
CA ASP A 10 1.98 2.88 -11.48
C ASP A 10 3.33 2.79 -10.73
N LEU A 11 3.41 3.36 -9.53
CA LEU A 11 4.67 3.43 -8.76
C LEU A 11 4.95 2.14 -7.99
N PHE A 12 3.90 1.43 -7.57
CA PHE A 12 3.98 0.23 -6.75
C PHE A 12 3.32 -0.94 -7.46
N ARG A 13 4.08 -1.59 -8.34
CA ARG A 13 3.65 -2.82 -9.02
C ARG A 13 4.34 -4.02 -8.39
N LEU A 14 3.62 -5.13 -8.29
CA LEU A 14 4.26 -6.40 -7.99
C LEU A 14 5.18 -6.79 -9.15
N GLN A 15 6.39 -7.23 -8.83
CA GLN A 15 7.26 -7.78 -9.85
C GLN A 15 6.60 -9.05 -10.43
N PRO A 16 6.48 -9.15 -11.77
CA PRO A 16 6.09 -10.41 -12.38
C PRO A 16 7.14 -11.46 -11.98
N ASN A 17 6.69 -12.60 -11.45
CA ASN A 17 7.47 -13.71 -10.86
C ASN A 17 7.61 -13.75 -9.33
N VAL A 18 7.00 -12.82 -8.57
CA VAL A 18 6.91 -13.00 -7.11
C VAL A 18 5.76 -13.96 -6.79
N PRO A 19 5.97 -15.03 -5.99
CA PRO A 19 4.90 -15.88 -5.53
C PRO A 19 3.84 -15.06 -4.79
N PHE A 20 2.56 -15.28 -5.10
CA PHE A 20 1.44 -14.56 -4.50
C PHE A 20 1.49 -14.58 -2.96
N ASP A 21 1.82 -15.73 -2.36
CA ASP A 21 1.96 -15.89 -0.91
C ASP A 21 3.04 -14.98 -0.31
N HIS A 22 4.14 -14.78 -1.05
CA HIS A 22 5.22 -13.90 -0.61
C HIS A 22 4.79 -12.43 -0.67
N ALA A 23 4.11 -12.03 -1.75
CA ALA A 23 3.53 -10.70 -1.89
C ALA A 23 2.49 -10.40 -0.79
N PHE A 24 1.61 -11.36 -0.50
CA PHE A 24 0.60 -11.24 0.56
C PHE A 24 1.23 -11.13 1.95
N THR A 25 2.30 -11.89 2.20
CA THR A 25 3.05 -11.81 3.46
C THR A 25 3.67 -10.43 3.65
N GLN A 26 4.32 -9.88 2.62
CA GLN A 26 4.90 -8.54 2.68
C GLN A 26 3.82 -7.45 2.84
N LEU A 27 2.70 -7.58 2.14
CA LEU A 27 1.55 -6.68 2.30
C LEU A 27 1.00 -6.72 3.74
N SER A 28 0.90 -7.91 4.34
CA SER A 28 0.42 -8.07 5.71
C SER A 28 1.35 -7.37 6.72
N VAL A 29 2.67 -7.47 6.53
CA VAL A 29 3.65 -6.73 7.33
C VAL A 29 3.49 -5.22 7.15
N LEU A 30 3.33 -4.76 5.90
CA LEU A 30 3.12 -3.34 5.59
C LEU A 30 1.86 -2.79 6.28
N LEU A 31 0.74 -3.51 6.24
CA LEU A 31 -0.49 -3.12 6.94
C LEU A 31 -0.30 -3.07 8.46
N GLY A 32 0.52 -3.95 9.02
CA GLY A 32 0.95 -3.90 10.41
C GLY A 32 1.72 -2.61 10.75
N CYS A 33 2.67 -2.22 9.90
CA CYS A 33 3.42 -0.98 10.05
C CYS A 33 2.54 0.27 9.95
N ILE A 34 1.59 0.29 9.00
CA ILE A 34 0.62 1.38 8.86
C ILE A 34 -0.19 1.53 10.13
N ARG A 35 -0.70 0.44 10.70
CA ARG A 35 -1.47 0.48 11.95
C ARG A 35 -0.65 1.06 13.09
N HIS A 36 0.61 0.64 13.23
CA HIS A 36 1.49 1.15 14.27
C HIS A 36 1.74 2.65 14.10
N LEU A 37 2.10 3.10 12.89
CA LEU A 37 2.33 4.52 12.61
C LEU A 37 1.09 5.38 12.84
N THR A 38 -0.11 4.90 12.51
CA THR A 38 -1.36 5.60 12.81
C THR A 38 -1.58 5.73 14.33
N THR A 39 -1.33 4.66 15.08
CA THR A 39 -1.44 4.69 16.55
C THR A 39 -0.42 5.66 17.17
N GLU A 40 0.84 5.65 16.73
CA GLU A 40 1.84 6.62 17.20
C GLU A 40 1.46 8.05 16.82
N ALA A 41 0.94 8.27 15.62
CA ALA A 41 0.46 9.59 15.19
C ALA A 41 -0.69 10.12 16.06
N GLU A 42 -1.59 9.24 16.50
CA GLU A 42 -2.70 9.59 17.39
C GLU A 42 -2.24 9.80 18.83
N MET A 43 -1.33 8.97 19.33
CA MET A 43 -0.86 8.98 20.71
C MET A 43 0.16 10.09 20.99
N GLU A 44 1.12 10.28 20.10
CA GLU A 44 2.23 11.24 20.25
C GLU A 44 1.97 12.55 19.48
N ASN A 45 0.85 12.63 18.76
CA ASN A 45 0.52 13.73 17.84
C ASN A 45 1.62 13.93 16.77
N ASP A 46 2.33 12.86 16.41
CA ASP A 46 3.37 12.90 15.38
C ASP A 46 2.72 12.99 13.99
N ARG A 47 2.71 14.24 13.50
CA ARG A 47 2.22 14.61 12.17
C ARG A 47 3.01 13.93 11.05
N SER A 48 4.27 13.56 11.29
CA SER A 48 5.12 12.85 10.34
C SER A 48 4.69 11.39 10.23
N ALA A 49 4.49 10.71 11.36
CA ALA A 49 3.98 9.34 11.39
C ALA A 49 2.61 9.21 10.70
N GLY A 50 1.69 10.17 10.92
CA GLY A 50 0.40 10.19 10.24
C GLY A 50 0.50 10.43 8.74
N SER A 51 1.43 11.29 8.32
CA SER A 51 1.70 11.54 6.89
C SER A 51 2.31 10.32 6.21
N ALA A 52 3.22 9.61 6.89
CA ALA A 52 3.81 8.36 6.42
C ALA A 52 2.74 7.26 6.31
N ALA A 53 1.92 7.06 7.35
CA ALA A 53 0.83 6.09 7.35
C ALA A 53 -0.14 6.30 6.18
N ARG A 54 -0.46 7.57 5.86
CA ARG A 54 -1.31 7.91 4.71
C ARG A 54 -0.71 7.49 3.38
N ILE A 55 0.56 7.83 3.12
CA ILE A 55 1.24 7.47 1.85
C ILE A 55 1.38 5.94 1.74
N LEU A 56 1.74 5.27 2.83
CA LEU A 56 1.86 3.81 2.88
C LEU A 56 0.51 3.11 2.66
N SER A 57 -0.59 3.72 3.10
CA SER A 57 -1.94 3.20 2.84
C SER A 57 -2.31 3.23 1.35
N GLU A 58 -1.95 4.29 0.64
CA GLU A 58 -2.14 4.36 -0.82
C GLU A 58 -1.26 3.32 -1.54
N MET A 59 -0.03 3.08 -1.06
CA MET A 59 0.83 2.00 -1.56
C MET A 59 0.21 0.61 -1.33
N ALA A 60 -0.29 0.34 -0.13
CA ALA A 60 -0.97 -0.92 0.17
C ALA A 60 -2.18 -1.15 -0.74
N LYS A 61 -2.94 -0.10 -1.03
CA LYS A 61 -4.08 -0.15 -1.95
C LYS A 61 -3.65 -0.46 -3.38
N ALA A 62 -2.64 0.22 -3.91
CA ALA A 62 -2.09 -0.06 -5.24
C ALA A 62 -1.63 -1.52 -5.38
N LEU A 63 -0.95 -2.06 -4.35
CA LEU A 63 -0.53 -3.46 -4.33
C LEU A 63 -1.71 -4.45 -4.32
N ILE A 64 -2.76 -4.16 -3.53
CA ILE A 64 -3.98 -4.98 -3.50
C ILE A 64 -4.68 -4.97 -4.87
N ASP A 65 -4.77 -3.82 -5.50
CA ASP A 65 -5.43 -3.69 -6.81
C ASP A 65 -4.61 -4.35 -7.92
N ASP A 66 -3.27 -4.31 -7.85
CA ASP A 66 -2.39 -5.05 -8.75
C ASP A 66 -2.49 -6.58 -8.54
N MET A 67 -2.57 -7.04 -7.28
CA MET A 67 -2.84 -8.45 -6.97
C MET A 67 -4.17 -8.94 -7.56
N LYS A 68 -5.25 -8.16 -7.40
CA LYS A 68 -6.55 -8.47 -8.00
C LYS A 68 -6.45 -8.54 -9.52
N ARG A 69 -5.76 -7.59 -10.16
CA ARG A 69 -5.53 -7.59 -11.61
C ARG A 69 -4.71 -8.80 -12.07
N GLY A 70 -3.73 -9.25 -11.28
CA GLY A 70 -2.95 -10.46 -11.53
C GLY A 70 -3.80 -11.72 -11.48
N MET A 71 -4.67 -11.86 -10.48
CA MET A 71 -5.58 -13.01 -10.34
C MET A 71 -6.65 -13.06 -11.44
N SER A 72 -7.11 -11.91 -11.93
CA SER A 72 -8.10 -11.83 -13.01
C SER A 72 -7.56 -12.23 -14.39
N LYS A 73 -6.23 -12.30 -14.59
CA LYS A 73 -5.60 -12.66 -15.87
C LYS A 73 -5.39 -14.18 -16.05
N THR A 74 -5.69 -14.97 -15.02
CA THR A 74 -5.55 -16.44 -15.03
C THR A 74 -6.84 -17.18 -15.43
N HIS A 75 -7.81 -16.49 -16.03
CA HIS A 75 -9.03 -17.10 -16.57
C HIS A 75 -9.09 -17.08 -18.10
#